data_AF-A0A845YPQ9-F1
#
_entry.id   AF-A0A845YPQ9-F1
#
_cell.length_a   1.000
_cell.length_b   1.000
_cell.length_c   1.000
_cell.angle_alpha   90.00
_cell.angle_beta   90.00
_cell.angle_gamma   90.00
#
_symmetry.space_group_name_H-M   'P 1'
#
loop_
_entity.id
_entity.type
_entity.pdbx_description
1 polymer ?
#
loop_
_entity_poly.entity_id
_entity_poly.type
_entity_poly.pdbx_seq_one_letter_code
_entity_poly.pdbx_strand_id
1 'polypeptide(L)'
;MSDNFELLKSDNYILLFEKDTFTVGRFQELCSEQFRSKISLTQNKSMVIFDQLNRGFYLENKVFINLNSSKWESVSEEIECKLLKIGDSDWCKGKLRVKSYVDFLPEEYRGYQYNSQSF
;
A
#
# COMPACT_ATOMS: atom_id res chain seq x y z
N MET A 1 -10.29 8.56 16.60
CA MET A 1 -9.95 7.43 17.48
C MET A 1 -8.45 7.27 17.46
N SER A 2 -7.78 7.29 18.61
CA SER A 2 -6.34 7.02 18.68
C SER A 2 -6.13 5.53 18.43
N ASP A 3 -5.53 5.19 17.30
CA ASP A 3 -5.12 3.82 16.99
C ASP A 3 -4.01 3.47 18.01
N ASN A 4 -4.19 2.43 18.84
CA ASN A 4 -3.21 2.03 19.88
C ASN A 4 -1.97 1.33 19.28
N PHE A 5 -1.64 1.65 18.02
CA PHE A 5 -0.54 1.09 17.27
C PHE A 5 0.52 2.16 17.03
N GLU A 6 1.78 1.79 17.23
CA GLU A 6 2.93 2.64 16.89
C GLU A 6 3.50 2.23 15.53
N LEU A 7 3.89 3.21 14.72
CA LEU A 7 4.62 2.96 13.48
C LEU A 7 6.04 2.48 13.82
N LEU A 8 6.36 1.25 13.40
CA LEU A 8 7.69 0.69 13.61
C LEU A 8 8.72 1.38 12.69
N LYS A 9 9.77 1.93 13.29
CA LYS A 9 10.93 2.46 12.56
C LYS A 9 11.84 1.31 12.11
N SER A 10 12.25 1.34 10.84
CA SER A 10 12.92 0.23 10.14
C SER A 10 14.21 -0.26 10.79
N ASP A 11 14.98 0.65 11.40
CA ASP A 11 16.36 0.38 11.80
C ASP A 11 16.54 0.03 13.29
N ASN A 12 15.47 0.11 14.08
CA ASN A 12 15.58 0.06 15.54
C ASN A 12 15.04 -1.24 16.16
N TYR A 13 14.34 -2.06 15.38
CA TYR A 13 13.58 -3.19 15.90
C TYR A 13 13.78 -4.44 15.06
N ILE A 14 13.78 -5.55 15.77
CA ILE A 14 13.71 -6.90 15.25
C ILE A 14 12.31 -7.42 15.53
N LEU A 15 11.63 -7.90 14.50
CA LEU A 15 10.32 -8.50 14.52
C LEU A 15 10.45 -10.01 14.51
N LEU A 16 9.77 -10.68 15.44
CA LEU A 16 9.54 -12.11 15.44
C LEU A 16 8.05 -12.34 15.20
N PHE A 17 7.73 -13.01 14.10
CA PHE A 17 6.39 -13.45 13.77
C PHE A 17 6.44 -14.95 13.44
N GLU A 18 5.50 -15.71 14.01
CA GLU A 18 5.53 -17.18 14.01
C GLU A 18 6.87 -17.75 14.52
N LYS A 19 7.72 -18.20 13.59
CA LYS A 19 9.03 -18.81 13.85
C LYS A 19 10.20 -18.03 13.24
N ASP A 20 9.90 -16.98 12.48
CA ASP A 20 10.88 -16.25 11.69
C ASP A 20 11.19 -14.88 12.28
N THR A 21 12.45 -14.50 12.17
CA THR A 21 12.96 -13.23 12.70
C THR A 21 13.43 -12.34 11.57
N PHE A 22 13.00 -11.08 11.59
CA PHE A 22 13.32 -10.09 10.58
C PHE A 22 13.72 -8.78 11.25
N THR A 23 14.61 -8.00 10.63
CA THR A 23 14.61 -6.57 10.92
C THR A 23 13.32 -5.97 10.38
N VAL A 24 12.78 -4.93 11.03
CA VAL A 24 11.55 -4.27 10.53
C VAL A 24 11.74 -3.77 9.10
N GLY A 25 12.91 -3.20 8.77
CA GLY A 25 13.24 -2.80 7.41
C GLY A 25 13.15 -3.95 6.39
N ARG A 26 13.72 -5.11 6.71
CA ARG A 26 13.66 -6.27 5.82
C ARG A 26 12.23 -6.79 5.65
N PHE A 27 11.44 -6.79 6.71
CA PHE A 27 10.02 -7.17 6.64
C PHE A 27 9.23 -6.22 5.71
N GLN A 28 9.46 -4.91 5.82
CA GLN A 28 8.83 -3.91 4.95
C GLN A 28 9.19 -4.10 3.47
N GLU A 29 10.45 -4.42 3.17
CA GLU A 29 10.89 -4.74 1.81
C GLU A 29 10.13 -5.96 1.25
N LEU A 30 10.06 -7.05 2.01
CA LEU A 30 9.35 -8.26 1.60
C LEU A 30 7.87 -8.00 1.33
N CYS A 31 7.19 -7.25 2.22
CA CYS A 31 5.81 -6.83 1.98
C CYS A 31 5.71 -6.01 0.68
N SER A 32 6.61 -5.04 0.49
CA SER A 32 6.60 -4.16 -0.69
C SER A 32 6.81 -4.93 -1.99
N GLU A 33 7.71 -5.91 -2.02
CA GLU A 33 7.93 -6.80 -3.17
C GLU A 33 6.68 -7.61 -3.50
N GLN A 34 6.01 -8.17 -2.49
CA GLN A 34 4.75 -8.91 -2.69
C GLN A 34 3.65 -7.99 -3.25
N PHE A 35 3.46 -6.80 -2.68
CA PHE A 35 2.50 -5.83 -3.20
C PHE A 35 2.81 -5.42 -4.64
N ARG A 36 4.07 -5.08 -4.96
CA ARG A 36 4.50 -4.71 -6.31
C ARG A 36 4.24 -5.83 -7.32
N SER A 37 4.52 -7.08 -6.96
CA SER A 37 4.29 -8.22 -7.86
C SER A 37 2.80 -8.42 -8.18
N LYS A 38 1.92 -8.28 -7.18
CA LYS A 38 0.46 -8.40 -7.36
C LYS A 38 -0.12 -7.24 -8.16
N ILE A 39 0.37 -6.02 -7.91
CA ILE A 39 -0.06 -4.83 -8.66
C ILE A 39 0.41 -4.93 -10.12
N SER A 40 1.68 -5.26 -10.36
CA SER A 40 2.23 -5.38 -11.72
C SER A 40 1.49 -6.42 -12.57
N LEU A 41 1.12 -7.57 -11.99
CA LEU A 41 0.33 -8.60 -12.70
C LEU A 41 -1.12 -8.14 -13.00
N THR A 42 -1.67 -7.25 -12.19
CA THR A 42 -3.04 -6.74 -12.39
C THR A 42 -3.10 -5.55 -13.35
N GLN A 43 -1.98 -4.85 -13.58
CA GLN A 43 -1.91 -3.64 -14.42
C GLN A 43 -2.59 -3.77 -15.77
N ASN A 44 -2.45 -4.89 -16.50
CA ASN A 44 -3.11 -4.99 -17.82
C ASN A 44 -4.65 -4.96 -17.79
N LYS A 45 -5.29 -5.44 -16.72
CA LYS A 45 -6.76 -5.39 -16.58
C LYS A 45 -7.23 -4.21 -15.72
N SER A 46 -6.46 -3.87 -14.70
CA SER A 46 -6.77 -2.74 -13.83
C SER A 46 -6.49 -1.41 -14.51
N MET A 47 -5.44 -1.25 -15.33
CA MET A 47 -5.23 -0.05 -16.14
C MET A 47 -6.38 0.20 -17.10
N VAL A 48 -7.01 -0.85 -17.66
CA VAL A 48 -8.19 -0.69 -18.53
C VAL A 48 -9.39 -0.20 -17.72
N ILE A 49 -9.65 -0.75 -16.54
CA ILE A 49 -10.72 -0.28 -15.65
C ILE A 49 -10.42 1.14 -15.14
N PHE A 50 -9.16 1.44 -14.81
CA PHE A 50 -8.73 2.76 -14.37
C PHE A 50 -8.76 3.79 -15.52
N ASP A 51 -8.40 3.42 -16.75
CA ASP A 51 -8.57 4.27 -17.92
C ASP A 51 -10.06 4.58 -18.15
N GLN A 52 -10.93 3.57 -18.01
CA GLN A 52 -12.38 3.78 -18.11
C GLN A 52 -12.95 4.66 -16.99
N LEU A 53 -12.47 4.52 -15.75
CA LEU A 53 -12.88 5.36 -14.63
C LEU A 53 -12.28 6.78 -14.74
N ASN A 54 -11.02 6.92 -15.15
CA ASN A 54 -10.33 8.21 -15.30
C ASN A 54 -10.84 9.06 -16.48
N ARG A 55 -11.61 8.47 -17.40
CA ARG A 55 -12.32 9.24 -18.45
C ARG A 55 -13.45 10.11 -17.88
N GLY A 56 -13.74 9.99 -16.58
CA GLY A 56 -14.86 10.67 -15.94
C GLY A 56 -16.19 10.16 -16.49
N PHE A 57 -17.29 10.73 -16.01
CA PHE A 57 -18.60 10.40 -16.53
C PHE A 57 -19.49 11.64 -16.57
N TYR A 58 -20.46 11.63 -17.47
CA TYR A 58 -21.46 12.67 -17.54
C TYR A 58 -22.68 12.27 -16.70
N LEU A 59 -23.03 13.12 -15.74
CA LEU A 59 -24.31 13.05 -15.05
C LEU A 59 -25.36 13.76 -15.91
N GLU A 60 -26.36 13.01 -16.38
CA GLU A 60 -27.44 13.47 -17.26
C GLU A 60 -26.99 14.23 -18.54
N ASN A 61 -25.81 13.94 -19.09
CA ASN A 61 -25.21 14.70 -20.21
C ASN A 61 -25.01 16.21 -19.93
N LYS A 62 -25.09 16.65 -18.67
CA LYS A 62 -25.00 18.07 -18.29
C LYS A 62 -23.76 18.40 -17.47
N VAL A 63 -23.36 17.48 -16.59
CA VAL A 63 -22.24 17.70 -15.66
C VAL A 63 -21.20 16.64 -15.88
N PHE A 64 -20.02 17.04 -16.36
CA PHE A 64 -18.86 16.16 -16.42
C PHE A 64 -18.23 16.05 -15.03
N ILE A 65 -18.16 14.83 -14.50
CA ILE A 65 -17.49 14.53 -13.23
C ILE A 65 -16.19 13.81 -13.57
N ASN A 66 -15.08 14.50 -13.32
CA ASN A 66 -13.75 13.92 -13.46
C ASN A 66 -13.41 13.08 -12.22
N LEU A 67 -12.78 11.93 -12.41
CA LEU A 67 -12.26 11.10 -11.33
C LEU A 67 -10.77 11.40 -11.17
N ASN A 68 -10.43 12.15 -10.11
CA ASN A 68 -9.10 12.76 -9.95
C ASN A 68 -8.15 11.94 -9.05
N SER A 69 -8.64 10.82 -8.50
CA SER A 69 -7.89 10.00 -7.56
C SER A 69 -8.23 8.53 -7.69
N SER A 70 -7.21 7.70 -7.85
CA SER A 70 -7.28 6.25 -7.79
C SER A 70 -6.32 5.78 -6.71
N LYS A 71 -6.84 5.62 -5.50
CA LYS A 71 -6.07 5.20 -4.33
C LYS A 71 -6.59 3.85 -3.87
N TRP A 72 -5.69 2.95 -3.56
CA TRP A 72 -6.01 1.73 -2.84
C TRP A 72 -5.37 1.77 -1.47
N GLU A 73 -6.20 1.54 -0.45
CA GLU A 73 -5.78 1.38 0.93
C GLU A 73 -6.21 0.00 1.40
N SER A 74 -5.31 -0.71 2.08
CA SER A 74 -5.60 -2.00 2.70
C SER A 74 -4.92 -2.11 4.05
N VAL A 75 -5.63 -2.72 4.98
CA VAL A 75 -5.20 -2.98 6.35
C VAL A 75 -5.34 -4.46 6.62
N SER A 76 -4.26 -5.11 7.05
CA SER A 76 -4.31 -6.53 7.43
C SER A 76 -5.11 -6.73 8.71
N GLU A 77 -5.44 -8.00 9.00
CA GLU A 77 -5.81 -8.41 10.35
C GLU A 77 -4.67 -8.15 11.35
N GLU A 78 -4.99 -8.26 12.64
CA GLU A 78 -4.00 -8.17 13.72
C GLU A 78 -3.30 -9.51 13.91
N ILE A 79 -1.97 -9.45 13.91
CA ILE A 79 -1.12 -10.62 13.88
C ILE A 79 -0.28 -10.65 15.17
N GLU A 80 -0.35 -11.73 15.94
CA GLU A 80 0.47 -11.87 17.15
C GLU A 80 1.96 -11.90 16.80
N CYS A 81 2.75 -11.05 17.46
CA CYS A 81 4.18 -10.92 17.21
C CYS A 81 4.98 -10.65 18.48
N LYS A 82 6.29 -10.69 18.37
CA LYS A 82 7.20 -10.13 19.37
C LYS A 82 8.14 -9.13 18.72
N LEU A 83 8.47 -8.06 19.44
CA LEU A 83 9.44 -7.06 19.04
C LEU A 83 10.60 -7.05 20.02
N LEU A 84 11.81 -6.96 19.48
CA LEU A 84 13.02 -6.73 20.24
C LEU A 84 13.64 -5.44 19.73
N LYS A 85 13.75 -4.43 20.59
CA LYS A 85 14.49 -3.21 20.25
C LYS A 85 15.99 -3.53 20.27
N ILE A 86 16.72 -3.02 19.28
CA ILE A 86 18.16 -3.22 19.22
C ILE A 86 18.80 -2.58 20.45
N GLY A 87 19.55 -3.40 21.21
CA GLY A 87 20.18 -3.00 22.47
C GLY A 87 19.42 -3.46 23.72
N ASP A 88 18.18 -3.92 23.58
CA ASP A 88 17.42 -4.50 24.70
C ASP A 88 17.72 -6.01 24.85
N SER A 89 17.47 -6.54 26.05
CA SER A 89 17.69 -7.96 26.36
C SER A 89 16.48 -8.85 26.09
N ASP A 90 15.29 -8.28 26.01
CA ASP A 90 14.04 -9.04 26.11
C ASP A 90 13.02 -8.69 25.03
N TRP A 91 12.26 -9.72 24.64
CA TRP A 91 11.19 -9.61 23.67
C TRP A 91 9.91 -9.04 24.29
N CYS A 92 9.37 -7.99 23.68
CA CYS A 92 8.05 -7.46 23.99
C CYS A 92 6.99 -8.16 23.13
N LYS A 93 5.95 -8.72 23.75
CA LYS A 93 4.81 -9.30 23.03
C LYS A 93 3.84 -8.20 22.60
N GLY A 94 3.27 -8.34 21.41
CA GLY A 94 2.28 -7.39 20.91
C GLY A 94 1.63 -7.85 19.62
N LYS A 95 0.91 -6.94 18.98
CA LYS A 95 0.22 -7.20 17.72
C LYS A 95 0.81 -6.36 16.60
N LEU A 96 1.03 -7.00 15.46
CA LEU A 96 1.44 -6.39 14.21
C LEU A 96 0.21 -6.14 13.32
N ARG A 97 0.19 -5.00 12.64
CA ARG A 97 -0.79 -4.68 11.60
C ARG A 97 -0.05 -4.06 10.44
N VAL A 98 -0.27 -4.59 9.24
CA VAL A 98 0.32 -4.05 8.01
C VAL A 98 -0.70 -3.14 7.35
N LYS A 99 -0.34 -1.87 7.16
CA LYS A 99 -1.11 -0.91 6.37
C LYS A 99 -0.37 -0.68 5.06
N SER A 100 -1.10 -0.78 3.96
CA SER A 100 -0.58 -0.52 2.62
C SER A 100 -1.42 0.57 1.95
N TYR A 101 -0.72 1.46 1.26
CA TYR A 101 -1.31 2.55 0.50
C TYR A 101 -0.64 2.57 -0.88
N VAL A 102 -1.47 2.55 -1.91
CA VAL A 102 -1.03 2.61 -3.31
C VAL A 102 -1.73 3.76 -3.97
N ASP A 103 -0.94 4.71 -4.46
CA ASP A 103 -1.43 5.74 -5.35
C ASP A 103 -1.18 5.30 -6.79
N PHE A 104 -2.25 5.01 -7.53
CA PHE A 104 -2.13 4.64 -8.95
C PHE A 104 -1.99 5.87 -9.86
N LEU A 105 -2.22 7.08 -9.32
CA LEU A 105 -1.98 8.35 -10.00
C LEU A 105 -1.07 9.23 -9.13
N PRO A 106 0.23 8.90 -9.03
CA PRO A 106 1.21 9.76 -8.37
C PRO A 106 1.11 11.19 -8.91
N GLU A 107 1.43 12.20 -8.10
CA GLU A 107 1.20 13.60 -8.47
C GLU A 107 1.86 14.01 -9.79
N GLU A 108 2.98 13.37 -10.15
CA GLU A 108 3.68 13.56 -11.43
C GLU A 108 2.85 13.21 -12.67
N TYR A 109 1.79 12.39 -12.54
CA TYR A 109 0.86 12.04 -13.62
C TYR A 109 -0.46 12.83 -13.58
N ARG A 110 -0.68 13.70 -12.58
CA ARG A 110 -1.90 14.54 -12.55
C ARG A 110 -1.86 15.54 -13.72
N GLY A 111 -2.82 15.40 -14.64
CA GLY A 111 -2.95 16.25 -15.83
C GLY A 111 -2.44 15.61 -17.12
N TYR A 112 -1.82 14.43 -17.07
CA TYR A 112 -1.54 13.64 -18.27
C TYR A 112 -2.82 12.97 -18.77
N GLN A 113 -3.19 13.23 -20.01
CA GLN A 113 -4.22 12.46 -20.70
C GLN A 113 -3.56 11.27 -21.40
N TYR A 114 -4.04 10.06 -21.09
CA TYR A 114 -3.60 8.85 -21.78
C TYR A 114 -4.03 8.92 -23.25
N ASN A 115 -3.06 8.99 -24.17
CA ASN A 115 -3.32 9.03 -25.60
C ASN A 115 -3.14 7.63 -26.21
N SER A 116 -4.25 6.92 -26.39
CA SER A 116 -4.28 5.52 -26.85
C SER A 116 -3.88 5.32 -28.32
N GLN A 117 -3.40 6.35 -29.01
CA GLN A 117 -3.01 6.30 -30.43
C GLN A 117 -1.52 6.00 -30.68
N SER A 118 -0.77 5.61 -29.65
CA SER A 118 0.70 5.42 -29.72
C SER A 118 1.13 3.95 -29.62
N PHE A 119 0.46 3.05 -30.36
CA PHE A 119 0.93 1.69 -30.66
C PHE A 119 0.68 1.36 -32.12
#